data_AF-A0A2E3DWA8-F1
#
_entry.id   AF-A0A2E3DWA8-F1
#
_cell.length_a   1.000
_cell.length_b   1.000
_cell.length_c   1.000
_cell.angle_alpha   90.00
_cell.angle_beta   90.00
_cell.angle_gamma   90.00
#
_symmetry.space_group_name_H-M   'P 1'
#
loop_
_entity.id
_entity.type
_entity.pdbx_description
1 polymer ?
#
loop_
_entity_poly.entity_id
_entity_poly.type
_entity_poly.pdbx_seq_one_letter_code
_entity_poly.pdbx_strand_id
1 'polypeptide(L)'
;MIRSVLTFLLLISMAISQDVDIKLPPDKGIEFKLNTLSGVILDEETGEPVMDVIVELFTGNNILKHSLLTDEDGSFSKDNIGYLWKPRIRLDLNNYKRKTFSITPEQSDSFGNMHIEQKITPLPENQRIINLNQSTITKRAEIFFIKGNVFYNLRNKRVADKIIIKTVEAIELKEKYISMKVNGKMYDVSKCYVPQNGKYENLSFILQSLLSEPIFKESGLPVYLPEYMLEPTVIFGSVIDKENGHPIPGAEIVLSEAWNKTTSFSGNDSLSISRVMPMAEYFANIDKKDKKDKKFYNFRYNTFKRRVSDEKGRFAFTVTLPGVYQLEITPPLKYSNSVRGKPNILVKYGRGGWYKSDFLLQP
;
A
#
# COMPACT_ATOMS: atom_id res chain seq x y z
N MET A 1 24.39 7.72 -91.81
CA MET A 1 23.55 7.02 -90.81
C MET A 1 23.74 7.57 -89.38
N ILE A 2 23.99 8.88 -89.21
CA ILE A 2 24.18 9.54 -87.89
C ILE A 2 23.35 10.84 -87.76
N ARG A 3 22.65 11.28 -88.82
CA ARG A 3 21.78 12.48 -88.78
C ARG A 3 20.30 12.20 -88.48
N SER A 4 19.88 10.94 -88.40
CA SER A 4 18.48 10.58 -88.11
C SER A 4 18.23 10.18 -86.65
N VAL A 5 19.27 10.11 -85.82
CA VAL A 5 19.14 9.77 -84.39
C VAL A 5 19.04 11.03 -83.54
N LEU A 6 19.60 12.15 -83.99
CA LEU A 6 19.61 13.41 -83.24
C LEU A 6 18.28 14.17 -83.29
N THR A 7 17.49 14.01 -84.35
CA THR A 7 16.13 14.56 -84.46
C THR A 7 15.11 13.77 -83.64
N PHE A 8 15.38 12.51 -83.30
CA PHE A 8 14.51 11.72 -82.42
C PHE A 8 14.73 12.05 -80.94
N LEU A 9 15.93 12.50 -80.56
CA LEU A 9 16.25 12.91 -79.19
C LEU A 9 15.76 14.32 -78.82
N LEU A 10 15.54 15.20 -79.80
CA LEU A 10 15.04 16.56 -79.57
C LEU A 10 13.51 16.68 -79.58
N LEU A 11 12.80 15.65 -80.04
CA LEU A 11 11.34 15.57 -79.96
C LEU A 11 10.84 14.87 -78.68
N ILE A 12 11.70 14.14 -77.96
CA ILE A 12 11.35 13.55 -76.66
C ILE A 12 11.45 14.61 -75.54
N SER A 13 12.25 15.67 -75.71
CA SER A 13 12.37 16.75 -74.72
C SER A 13 11.24 17.79 -74.77
N MET A 14 10.27 17.66 -75.69
CA MET A 14 9.20 18.66 -75.87
C MET A 14 7.79 18.14 -75.54
N ALA A 15 7.66 16.89 -75.07
CA ALA A 15 6.37 16.27 -74.76
C ALA A 15 6.12 15.96 -73.26
N ILE A 16 7.02 16.34 -72.35
CA ILE A 16 6.76 16.28 -70.90
C ILE A 16 7.32 17.54 -70.24
N SER A 17 6.81 18.69 -70.67
CA SER A 17 6.71 19.87 -69.81
C SER A 17 5.21 20.10 -69.56
N GLN A 18 4.54 19.07 -69.05
CA GLN A 18 3.47 19.34 -68.12
C GLN A 18 4.19 19.51 -66.80
N ASP A 19 4.31 20.77 -66.39
CA ASP A 19 4.31 21.11 -64.98
C ASP A 19 3.08 20.40 -64.43
N VAL A 20 3.28 19.17 -63.93
CA VAL A 20 2.26 18.54 -63.11
C VAL A 20 2.33 19.38 -61.87
N ASP A 21 1.54 20.44 -61.90
CA ASP A 21 1.02 21.13 -60.75
C ASP A 21 0.36 20.00 -59.95
N ILE A 22 1.16 19.31 -59.12
CA ILE A 22 0.68 18.33 -58.17
C ILE A 22 -0.12 19.19 -57.22
N LYS A 23 -1.38 19.45 -57.59
CA LYS A 23 -2.40 19.88 -56.66
C LYS A 23 -2.53 18.73 -55.69
N LEU A 24 -1.68 18.81 -54.67
CA LEU A 24 -1.83 18.10 -53.43
C LEU A 24 -3.32 18.17 -53.08
N PRO A 25 -3.95 17.01 -52.79
CA PRO A 25 -5.38 16.98 -52.55
C PRO A 25 -5.74 18.02 -51.47
N PRO A 26 -6.85 18.76 -51.63
CA PRO A 26 -7.16 19.90 -50.77
C PRO A 26 -7.29 19.46 -49.30
N ASP A 27 -6.57 20.17 -48.43
CA ASP A 27 -6.63 20.24 -46.96
C ASP A 27 -6.85 18.94 -46.17
N LYS A 28 -5.80 18.11 -46.06
CA LYS A 28 -5.65 17.18 -44.93
C LYS A 28 -4.79 17.80 -43.84
N GLY A 29 -5.45 18.60 -43.00
CA GLY A 29 -5.11 18.79 -41.59
C GLY A 29 -3.72 19.33 -41.28
N ILE A 30 -3.63 20.65 -41.16
CA ILE A 30 -2.42 21.41 -40.84
C ILE A 30 -1.72 20.82 -39.60
N GLU A 31 -0.62 20.10 -39.82
CA GLU A 31 0.36 19.82 -38.79
C GLU A 31 1.21 21.08 -38.61
N PHE A 32 1.31 21.58 -37.38
CA PHE A 32 2.19 22.71 -37.08
C PHE A 32 3.34 22.28 -36.18
N LYS A 33 4.47 22.96 -36.31
CA LYS A 33 5.66 22.69 -35.52
C LYS A 33 5.57 23.41 -34.18
N LEU A 34 5.66 22.66 -33.09
CA LEU A 34 5.79 23.18 -31.75
C LEU A 34 7.21 22.87 -31.26
N ASN A 35 7.99 23.88 -30.95
CA ASN A 35 9.35 23.73 -30.42
C ASN A 35 9.31 23.55 -28.91
N THR A 36 8.73 24.51 -28.20
CA THR A 36 8.61 24.51 -26.74
C THR A 36 7.18 24.75 -26.30
N LEU A 37 6.75 24.02 -25.28
CA LEU A 37 5.49 24.24 -24.57
C LEU A 37 5.81 24.54 -23.11
N SER A 38 5.48 25.74 -22.65
CA SER A 38 5.58 26.13 -21.25
C SER A 38 4.27 26.70 -20.74
N GLY A 39 4.13 26.83 -19.43
CA GLY A 39 2.89 27.35 -18.87
C GLY A 39 2.84 27.32 -17.35
N VAL A 40 1.76 27.89 -16.82
CA VAL A 40 1.44 27.90 -15.39
C VAL A 40 0.00 27.43 -15.20
N ILE A 41 -0.19 26.54 -14.23
CA ILE A 41 -1.51 26.03 -13.83
C ILE A 41 -1.90 26.63 -12.48
N LEU A 42 -3.06 27.28 -12.44
CA LEU A 42 -3.60 27.93 -11.24
C LEU A 42 -4.90 27.27 -10.81
N ASP A 43 -5.18 27.30 -9.50
CA ASP A 43 -6.46 26.89 -8.94
C ASP A 43 -7.50 27.97 -9.26
N GLU A 44 -8.67 27.56 -9.75
CA GLU A 44 -9.71 28.50 -10.19
C GLU A 44 -10.38 29.26 -9.04
N GLU A 45 -10.47 28.65 -7.85
CA GLU A 45 -11.14 29.24 -6.67
C GLU A 45 -10.20 30.20 -5.91
N THR A 46 -8.95 29.80 -5.72
CA THR A 46 -7.96 30.51 -4.90
C THR A 46 -7.02 31.41 -5.72
N GLY A 47 -6.81 31.08 -7.00
CA GLY A 47 -5.83 31.74 -7.86
C GLY A 47 -4.37 31.38 -7.56
N GLU A 48 -4.13 30.45 -6.64
CA GLU A 48 -2.79 29.98 -6.28
C GLU A 48 -2.24 28.98 -7.30
N PRO A 49 -0.90 28.88 -7.46
CA PRO A 49 -0.29 27.87 -8.32
C PRO A 49 -0.56 26.45 -7.82
N VAL A 50 -0.77 25.52 -8.74
CA VAL A 50 -1.10 24.12 -8.44
C VAL A 50 0.03 23.19 -8.86
N MET A 51 0.71 22.62 -7.88
CA MET A 51 1.75 21.60 -8.05
C MET A 51 1.18 20.22 -8.39
N ASP A 52 2.00 19.36 -9.00
CA ASP A 52 1.72 17.95 -9.30
C ASP A 52 0.58 17.71 -10.31
N VAL A 53 0.13 18.74 -11.03
CA VAL A 53 -0.84 18.58 -12.11
C VAL A 53 -0.19 17.80 -13.24
N ILE A 54 -0.80 16.69 -13.64
CA ILE A 54 -0.36 15.93 -14.80
C ILE A 54 -0.81 16.68 -16.05
N VAL A 55 0.16 17.19 -16.81
CA VAL A 55 -0.05 17.85 -18.10
C VAL A 55 0.30 16.86 -19.21
N GLU A 56 -0.71 16.38 -19.93
CA GLU A 56 -0.55 15.42 -21.02
C GLU A 56 -0.82 16.10 -22.37
N LEU A 57 0.14 16.04 -23.28
CA LEU A 57 0.00 16.51 -24.65
C LEU A 57 -0.33 15.34 -25.58
N PHE A 58 -1.47 15.42 -26.25
CA PHE A 58 -1.94 14.44 -27.22
C PHE A 58 -1.99 15.02 -28.63
N THR A 59 -1.79 14.16 -29.63
CA THR A 59 -2.17 14.49 -31.02
C THR A 59 -3.68 14.35 -31.22
N GLY A 60 -4.18 14.86 -32.34
CA GLY A 60 -5.60 14.76 -32.71
C GLY A 60 -6.11 13.32 -32.78
N ASN A 61 -5.22 12.35 -33.04
CA ASN A 61 -5.51 10.91 -33.03
C ASN A 61 -5.45 10.28 -31.62
N ASN A 62 -5.47 11.08 -30.54
CA ASN A 62 -5.36 10.62 -29.15
C ASN A 62 -4.06 9.89 -28.81
N ILE A 63 -2.98 10.12 -29.58
CA ILE A 63 -1.67 9.55 -29.25
C ILE A 63 -0.97 10.49 -28.25
N LEU A 64 -0.63 9.96 -27.07
CA LEU A 64 0.15 10.69 -26.07
C LEU A 64 1.55 10.95 -26.62
N LYS A 65 1.96 12.22 -26.65
CA LYS A 65 3.31 12.65 -27.06
C LYS A 65 4.20 12.89 -25.85
N HIS A 66 3.70 13.65 -24.88
CA HIS A 66 4.43 14.01 -23.68
C HIS A 66 3.51 14.02 -22.47
N SER A 67 4.07 13.68 -21.32
CA SER A 67 3.44 13.78 -20.00
C SER A 67 4.48 14.37 -19.05
N LEU A 68 4.05 15.32 -18.24
CA LEU A 68 4.88 16.09 -17.33
C LEU A 68 4.04 16.54 -16.12
N LEU A 69 4.72 16.93 -15.05
CA LEU A 69 4.11 17.42 -13.81
C LEU A 69 4.45 18.90 -13.64
N THR A 70 3.53 19.66 -13.04
CA THR A 70 3.82 21.02 -12.58
C THR A 70 4.67 21.01 -11.32
N ASP A 71 5.56 21.99 -11.20
CA ASP A 71 6.42 22.20 -10.03
C ASP A 71 5.70 22.95 -8.88
N GLU A 72 6.43 23.31 -7.83
CA GLU A 72 5.93 24.04 -6.64
C GLU A 72 5.30 25.40 -7.00
N ASP A 73 5.76 26.02 -8.09
CA ASP A 73 5.24 27.29 -8.62
C ASP A 73 4.12 27.06 -9.64
N GLY A 74 3.60 25.83 -9.76
CA GLY A 74 2.56 25.45 -10.72
C GLY A 74 3.02 25.52 -12.17
N SER A 75 4.32 25.65 -12.39
CA SER A 75 4.92 25.89 -13.70
C SER A 75 5.33 24.59 -14.36
N PHE A 76 5.36 24.61 -15.69
CA PHE A 76 5.84 23.49 -16.48
C PHE A 76 6.50 23.94 -17.78
N SER A 77 7.44 23.14 -18.28
CA SER A 77 8.09 23.39 -19.57
C SER A 77 8.54 22.10 -20.24
N LYS A 78 8.41 22.05 -21.56
CA LYS A 78 8.89 20.97 -22.41
C LYS A 78 9.43 21.50 -23.74
N ASP A 79 10.70 21.21 -24.00
CA ASP A 79 11.34 21.51 -25.27
C ASP A 79 11.33 20.32 -26.23
N ASN A 80 11.64 20.61 -27.50
CA ASN A 80 11.84 19.66 -28.60
C ASN A 80 10.63 18.76 -28.86
N ILE A 81 9.43 19.35 -28.98
CA ILE A 81 8.18 18.60 -29.17
C ILE A 81 8.01 18.11 -30.62
N GLY A 82 8.22 18.98 -31.61
CA GLY A 82 8.11 18.66 -33.02
C GLY A 82 6.72 18.93 -33.62
N TYR A 83 6.35 18.18 -34.65
CA TYR A 83 5.11 18.40 -35.40
C TYR A 83 3.91 17.75 -34.75
N LEU A 84 2.81 18.51 -34.66
CA LEU A 84 1.57 18.06 -34.04
C LEU A 84 0.39 18.32 -34.97
N TRP A 85 -0.42 17.28 -35.15
CA TRP A 85 -1.72 17.37 -35.80
C TRP A 85 -2.81 17.59 -34.76
N LYS A 86 -3.62 18.67 -34.89
CA LYS A 86 -4.74 19.01 -33.98
C LYS A 86 -4.50 18.65 -32.49
N PRO A 87 -3.40 19.15 -31.90
CA PRO A 87 -3.03 18.78 -30.55
C PRO A 87 -4.05 19.22 -29.50
N ARG A 88 -4.12 18.44 -28.43
CA ARG A 88 -4.91 18.74 -27.23
C ARG A 88 -4.07 18.52 -25.99
N ILE A 89 -4.28 19.37 -24.99
CA ILE A 89 -3.68 19.22 -23.67
C ILE A 89 -4.76 18.74 -22.72
N ARG A 90 -4.43 17.74 -21.91
CA ARG A 90 -5.24 17.29 -20.79
C ARG A 90 -4.52 17.61 -19.49
N LEU A 91 -5.25 18.22 -18.57
CA LEU A 91 -4.83 18.45 -17.20
C LEU A 91 -5.59 17.47 -16.31
N ASP A 92 -4.86 16.72 -15.50
CA ASP A 92 -5.44 15.79 -14.54
C ASP A 92 -4.74 15.91 -13.18
N LEU A 93 -5.54 16.02 -12.12
CA LEU A 93 -5.09 16.05 -10.74
C LEU A 93 -6.23 15.56 -9.85
N ASN A 94 -5.90 14.78 -8.82
CA ASN A 94 -6.89 14.35 -7.83
C ASN A 94 -7.58 15.56 -7.19
N ASN A 95 -8.89 15.45 -6.97
CA ASN A 95 -9.74 16.52 -6.42
C ASN A 95 -9.99 17.70 -7.35
N TYR A 96 -9.60 17.60 -8.61
CA TYR A 96 -9.92 18.57 -9.63
C TYR A 96 -10.74 17.96 -10.76
N LYS A 97 -11.53 18.78 -11.43
CA LYS A 97 -12.20 18.41 -12.67
C LYS A 97 -11.14 18.32 -13.76
N ARG A 98 -11.03 17.14 -14.37
CA ARG A 98 -10.21 16.95 -15.57
C ARG A 98 -10.56 18.01 -16.61
N LYS A 99 -9.55 18.74 -17.08
CA LYS A 99 -9.69 19.76 -18.12
C LYS A 99 -9.02 19.25 -19.40
N THR A 100 -9.65 19.48 -20.54
CA THR A 100 -9.03 19.18 -21.84
C THR A 100 -9.35 20.31 -22.80
N PHE A 101 -8.33 20.82 -23.49
CA PHE A 101 -8.47 21.91 -24.45
C PHE A 101 -7.53 21.68 -25.63
N SER A 102 -7.94 22.18 -26.80
CA SER A 102 -7.13 22.12 -28.01
C SER A 102 -6.16 23.30 -28.03
N ILE A 103 -4.96 23.08 -28.58
CA ILE A 103 -4.02 24.17 -28.87
C ILE A 103 -3.94 24.39 -30.37
N THR A 104 -3.79 25.65 -30.78
CA THR A 104 -3.79 26.03 -32.20
C THR A 104 -2.52 26.83 -32.55
N PRO A 105 -2.12 26.86 -33.83
CA PRO A 105 -0.89 27.54 -34.26
C PRO A 105 -0.87 29.03 -33.89
N GLU A 106 -2.03 29.69 -33.84
CA GLU A 106 -2.13 31.12 -33.53
C GLU A 106 -1.71 31.46 -32.09
N GLN A 107 -1.63 30.45 -31.22
CA GLN A 107 -1.16 30.58 -29.84
C GLN A 107 0.36 30.42 -29.70
N SER A 108 1.05 30.03 -30.78
CA SER A 108 2.52 29.94 -30.81
C SER A 108 3.15 31.23 -31.31
N ASP A 109 4.32 31.56 -30.78
CA ASP A 109 5.13 32.67 -31.27
C ASP A 109 5.73 32.36 -32.66
N SER A 110 6.39 33.34 -33.28
CA SER A 110 7.04 33.17 -34.59
C SER A 110 8.18 32.14 -34.58
N PHE A 111 8.64 31.72 -33.41
CA PHE A 111 9.66 30.69 -33.21
C PHE A 111 9.04 29.33 -32.86
N GLY A 112 7.71 29.19 -32.85
CA GLY A 112 7.02 27.96 -32.51
C GLY A 112 7.06 27.60 -31.03
N ASN A 113 7.29 28.55 -30.12
CA ASN A 113 7.12 28.36 -28.69
C ASN A 113 5.72 28.77 -28.27
N MET A 114 5.17 28.08 -27.28
CA MET A 114 3.83 28.32 -26.77
C MET A 114 3.87 28.43 -25.26
N HIS A 115 3.34 29.52 -24.73
CA HIS A 115 3.14 29.72 -23.29
C HIS A 115 1.64 29.67 -22.98
N ILE A 116 1.24 28.84 -22.02
CA ILE A 116 -0.17 28.64 -21.69
C ILE A 116 -0.40 28.82 -20.19
N GLU A 117 -1.27 29.77 -19.86
CA GLU A 117 -1.84 29.88 -18.52
C GLU A 117 -3.22 29.22 -18.49
N GLN A 118 -3.42 28.30 -17.55
CA GLN A 118 -4.71 27.63 -17.39
C GLN A 118 -5.14 27.55 -15.94
N LYS A 119 -6.44 27.74 -15.73
CA LYS A 119 -7.09 27.47 -14.44
C LYS A 119 -7.71 26.08 -14.44
N ILE A 120 -7.58 25.35 -13.33
CA ILE A 120 -8.23 24.06 -13.12
C ILE A 120 -9.26 24.18 -11.98
N THR A 121 -10.47 23.67 -12.22
CA THR A 121 -11.58 23.77 -11.26
C THR A 121 -11.48 22.64 -10.24
N PRO A 122 -11.45 22.90 -8.94
CA PRO A 122 -11.54 21.83 -7.95
C PRO A 122 -12.94 21.18 -7.99
N LEU A 123 -13.02 19.92 -7.58
CA LEU A 123 -14.30 19.21 -7.40
C LEU A 123 -15.07 19.83 -6.23
N PRO A 124 -16.41 19.71 -6.15
CA PRO A 124 -17.13 20.14 -4.96
C PRO A 124 -16.71 19.30 -3.74
N GLU A 125 -16.72 19.89 -2.53
CA GLU A 125 -16.16 19.27 -1.31
C GLU A 125 -16.66 17.84 -1.04
N ASN A 126 -17.93 17.57 -1.32
CA ASN A 126 -18.56 16.26 -1.15
C ASN A 126 -18.10 15.19 -2.15
N GLN A 127 -17.42 15.59 -3.23
CA GLN A 127 -16.85 14.72 -4.26
C GLN A 127 -15.32 14.73 -4.25
N ARG A 128 -14.69 15.66 -3.52
CA ARG A 128 -13.24 15.63 -3.28
C ARG A 128 -12.95 14.33 -2.51
N ILE A 129 -12.12 13.49 -3.09
CA ILE A 129 -11.45 12.44 -2.33
C ILE A 129 -10.64 13.20 -1.29
N ILE A 130 -10.85 12.98 0.01
CA ILE A 130 -9.99 13.58 1.01
C ILE A 130 -8.57 13.25 0.58
N ASN A 131 -7.78 14.26 0.18
CA ASN A 131 -6.35 14.06 -0.01
C ASN A 131 -5.93 13.49 1.33
N LEU A 132 -5.57 12.21 1.34
CA LEU A 132 -4.78 11.66 2.42
C LEU A 132 -3.52 12.49 2.29
N ASN A 133 -3.46 13.68 2.92
CA ASN A 133 -2.27 14.53 3.04
C ASN A 133 -1.15 13.52 3.15
N GLN A 134 -0.18 13.50 2.21
CA GLN A 134 0.91 12.53 2.22
C GLN A 134 1.23 12.30 3.68
N SER A 135 0.82 11.14 4.21
CA SER A 135 0.63 11.02 5.65
C SER A 135 1.96 11.41 6.25
N THR A 136 1.98 12.52 7.00
CA THR A 136 3.23 13.11 7.51
C THR A 136 4.03 11.97 8.12
N ILE A 137 5.36 12.03 8.06
CA ILE A 137 6.19 10.95 8.59
C ILE A 137 5.78 10.59 10.04
N THR A 138 5.28 11.58 10.79
CA THR A 138 4.60 11.43 12.08
C THR A 138 3.36 10.54 12.01
N LYS A 139 2.36 10.85 11.17
CA LYS A 139 1.15 10.02 10.97
C LYS A 139 1.48 8.61 10.49
N ARG A 140 2.49 8.44 9.62
CA ARG A 140 2.94 7.08 9.20
C ARG A 140 3.55 6.31 10.34
N ALA A 141 4.40 6.95 11.15
CA ALA A 141 5.00 6.32 12.30
C ALA A 141 3.93 5.87 13.31
N GLU A 142 2.91 6.69 13.57
CA GLU A 142 1.81 6.37 14.49
C GLU A 142 0.98 5.15 14.09
N ILE A 143 0.84 4.85 12.79
CA ILE A 143 0.11 3.65 12.30
C ILE A 143 0.68 2.36 12.89
N PHE A 144 1.99 2.32 13.15
CA PHE A 144 2.65 1.15 13.74
C PHE A 144 2.43 1.02 15.25
N PHE A 145 1.88 2.05 15.90
CA PHE A 145 1.64 2.11 17.34
C PHE A 145 0.15 2.06 17.67
N ILE A 146 -0.46 0.91 17.42
CA ILE A 146 -1.86 0.67 17.74
C ILE A 146 -2.04 0.64 19.27
N LYS A 147 -2.94 1.47 19.80
CA LYS A 147 -3.29 1.47 21.24
C LYS A 147 -3.75 0.07 21.68
N GLY A 148 -3.20 -0.41 22.80
CA GLY A 148 -3.42 -1.76 23.31
C GLY A 148 -2.39 -2.78 22.84
N ASN A 149 -1.64 -2.51 21.76
CA ASN A 149 -0.56 -3.38 21.29
C ASN A 149 0.75 -3.12 22.05
N VAL A 150 1.76 -3.91 21.72
CA VAL A 150 3.11 -3.79 22.26
C VAL A 150 4.12 -3.44 21.17
N PHE A 151 5.16 -2.71 21.56
CA PHE A 151 6.39 -2.55 20.80
C PHE A 151 7.59 -2.81 21.71
N TYR A 152 8.75 -3.05 21.13
CA TYR A 152 9.99 -3.23 21.87
C TYR A 152 10.91 -2.02 21.66
N ASN A 153 11.47 -1.50 22.75
CA ASN A 153 12.51 -0.48 22.70
C ASN A 153 13.87 -1.10 23.03
N LEU A 154 14.81 -1.03 22.10
CA LEU A 154 16.15 -1.57 22.28
C LEU A 154 16.95 -0.68 23.25
N ARG A 155 17.32 -1.24 24.41
CA ARG A 155 18.14 -0.53 25.40
C ARG A 155 19.62 -0.65 25.09
N ASN A 156 20.05 -1.84 24.69
CA ASN A 156 21.41 -2.15 24.26
C ASN A 156 21.39 -3.35 23.30
N LYS A 157 22.56 -3.77 22.77
CA LYS A 157 22.68 -4.88 21.80
C LYS A 157 22.20 -6.27 22.30
N ARG A 158 21.77 -6.40 23.57
CA ARG A 158 21.37 -7.67 24.18
C ARG A 158 19.98 -7.63 24.84
N VAL A 159 19.44 -6.45 25.11
CA VAL A 159 18.22 -6.26 25.92
C VAL A 159 17.30 -5.25 25.26
N ALA A 160 16.03 -5.64 25.16
CA ALA A 160 14.94 -4.78 24.72
C ALA A 160 13.83 -4.76 25.78
N ASP A 161 13.27 -3.58 26.00
CA ASP A 161 12.14 -3.38 26.91
C ASP A 161 10.83 -3.55 26.14
N LYS A 162 9.89 -4.35 26.66
CA LYS A 162 8.54 -4.47 26.12
C LYS A 162 7.66 -3.36 26.69
N ILE A 163 6.99 -2.59 25.82
CA ILE A 163 6.11 -1.50 26.24
C ILE A 163 4.71 -1.71 25.65
N ILE A 164 3.69 -1.64 26.51
CA ILE A 164 2.28 -1.63 26.12
C ILE A 164 1.87 -0.20 25.77
N ILE A 165 1.29 -0.01 24.60
CA ILE A 165 0.92 1.30 24.06
C ILE A 165 -0.44 1.72 24.65
N LYS A 166 -0.46 2.76 25.49
CA LYS A 166 -1.71 3.37 26.01
C LYS A 166 -2.00 4.68 25.27
N THR A 167 -0.97 5.50 25.11
CA THR A 167 -1.00 6.75 24.34
C THR A 167 0.20 6.82 23.42
N VAL A 168 0.02 7.41 22.24
CA VAL A 168 1.09 7.61 21.27
C VAL A 168 0.89 8.95 20.56
N GLU A 169 2.00 9.61 20.32
CA GLU A 169 2.11 10.86 19.56
C GLU A 169 3.51 10.88 18.91
N ALA A 170 3.59 11.12 17.61
CA ALA A 170 4.85 11.31 16.91
C ALA A 170 5.21 12.79 16.83
N ILE A 171 6.42 13.13 17.25
CA ILE A 171 6.92 14.51 17.31
C ILE A 171 8.07 14.65 16.34
N GLU A 172 7.97 15.62 15.43
CA GLU A 172 9.04 16.01 14.54
C GLU A 172 9.98 17.00 15.26
N LEU A 173 11.25 16.63 15.43
CA LEU A 173 12.23 17.46 16.14
C LEU A 173 13.00 18.36 15.18
N LYS A 174 13.21 17.89 13.94
CA LYS A 174 13.86 18.57 12.81
C LYS A 174 13.24 18.02 11.52
N GLU A 175 13.48 18.68 10.40
CA GLU A 175 12.91 18.30 9.10
C GLU A 175 13.18 16.81 8.76
N LYS A 176 12.11 16.02 8.67
CA LYS A 176 12.11 14.55 8.48
C LYS A 176 12.90 13.77 9.53
N TYR A 177 13.01 14.29 10.75
CA TYR A 177 13.52 13.58 11.93
C TYR A 177 12.45 13.52 13.01
N ILE A 178 12.01 12.31 13.36
CA ILE A 178 10.91 12.08 14.30
C ILE A 178 11.33 11.30 15.55
N SER A 179 10.60 11.54 16.65
CA SER A 179 10.66 10.76 17.88
C SER A 179 9.24 10.37 18.32
N MET A 180 9.11 9.20 18.92
CA MET A 180 7.82 8.69 19.40
C MET A 180 7.63 9.01 20.87
N LYS A 181 6.59 9.74 21.22
CA LYS A 181 6.13 9.91 22.59
C LYS A 181 5.10 8.84 22.91
N VAL A 182 5.50 7.82 23.67
CA VAL A 182 4.62 6.71 24.07
C VAL A 182 4.45 6.70 25.58
N ASN A 183 3.21 6.69 26.05
CA ASN A 183 2.87 6.75 27.47
C ASN A 183 3.54 7.94 28.20
N GLY A 184 3.73 9.07 27.52
CA GLY A 184 4.38 10.26 28.06
C GLY A 184 5.91 10.25 28.05
N LYS A 185 6.56 9.17 27.59
CA LYS A 185 8.02 9.07 27.46
C LYS A 185 8.46 9.15 26.00
N MET A 186 9.55 9.87 25.73
CA MET A 186 10.14 9.99 24.40
C MET A 186 11.02 8.78 24.06
N TYR A 187 10.89 8.29 22.84
CA TYR A 187 11.65 7.17 22.28
C TYR A 187 12.24 7.54 20.92
N ASP A 188 13.48 7.16 20.72
CA ASP A 188 14.18 7.25 19.44
C ASP A 188 13.65 6.17 18.49
N VAL A 189 13.22 6.59 17.29
CA VAL A 189 12.69 5.68 16.26
C VAL A 189 13.68 4.62 15.81
N SER A 190 14.98 4.88 15.91
CA SER A 190 16.03 3.91 15.59
C SER A 190 16.10 2.77 16.60
N LYS A 191 15.51 2.91 17.79
CA LYS A 191 15.47 1.87 18.83
C LYS A 191 14.10 1.23 18.99
N CYS A 192 13.10 1.73 18.26
CA CYS A 192 11.73 1.22 18.27
C CYS A 192 11.59 0.07 17.29
N TYR A 193 11.17 -1.09 17.80
CA TYR A 193 10.85 -2.26 17.01
C TYR A 193 9.35 -2.55 17.12
N VAL A 194 8.67 -2.54 15.97
CA VAL A 194 7.22 -2.67 15.85
C VAL A 194 6.87 -3.99 15.15
N PRO A 195 5.70 -4.59 15.44
CA PRO A 195 5.32 -5.86 14.85
C PRO A 195 5.11 -5.74 13.33
N GLN A 196 5.81 -6.57 12.55
CA GLN A 196 5.70 -6.70 11.10
C GLN A 196 5.78 -8.17 10.70
N ASN A 197 4.73 -8.69 10.06
CA ASN A 197 4.64 -10.08 9.59
C ASN A 197 5.04 -11.15 10.64
N GLY A 198 4.79 -10.85 11.93
CA GLY A 198 5.09 -11.72 13.08
C GLY A 198 6.53 -11.63 13.62
N LYS A 199 7.38 -10.81 13.02
CA LYS A 199 8.65 -10.37 13.61
C LYS A 199 8.52 -8.95 14.14
N TYR A 200 9.56 -8.48 14.84
CA TYR A 200 9.65 -7.09 15.27
C TYR A 200 10.72 -6.39 14.44
N GLU A 201 10.29 -5.45 13.62
CA GLU A 201 11.13 -4.73 12.66
C GLU A 201 11.37 -3.30 13.11
N ASN A 202 12.55 -2.78 12.81
CA ASN A 202 12.97 -1.44 13.20
C ASN A 202 12.15 -0.36 12.49
N LEU A 203 11.56 0.55 13.25
CA LEU A 203 10.71 1.61 12.71
C LEU A 203 11.45 2.55 11.76
N SER A 204 12.69 2.93 12.08
CA SER A 204 13.50 3.80 11.21
C SER A 204 13.85 3.14 9.87
N PHE A 205 13.99 1.80 9.85
CA PHE A 205 14.18 1.05 8.62
C PHE A 205 12.90 1.02 7.77
N ILE A 206 11.73 0.80 8.39
CA ILE A 206 10.43 0.83 7.70
C ILE A 206 10.18 2.21 7.05
N LEU A 207 10.56 3.28 7.75
CA LEU A 207 10.35 4.66 7.29
C LEU A 207 11.51 5.21 6.45
N GLN A 208 12.50 4.39 6.06
CA GLN A 208 13.74 4.86 5.44
C GLN A 208 13.55 5.68 4.16
N SER A 209 12.49 5.42 3.39
CA SER A 209 12.18 6.16 2.16
C SER A 209 11.61 7.56 2.40
N LEU A 210 11.30 7.88 3.66
CA LEU A 210 10.63 9.11 4.09
C LEU A 210 11.53 9.98 4.97
N LEU A 211 12.64 9.43 5.47
CA LEU A 211 13.63 10.13 6.27
C LEU A 211 14.65 10.82 5.34
N SER A 212 15.02 12.07 5.62
CA SER A 212 16.05 12.81 4.87
C SER A 212 17.42 12.15 4.96
N GLU A 213 17.71 11.55 6.11
CA GLU A 213 18.94 10.82 6.39
C GLU A 213 18.61 9.38 6.81
N PRO A 214 19.32 8.37 6.31
CA PRO A 214 19.12 7.00 6.72
C PRO A 214 19.73 6.76 8.11
N ILE A 215 19.10 7.31 9.16
CA ILE A 215 19.49 7.16 10.58
C ILE A 215 19.79 5.68 10.91
N PHE A 216 19.05 4.77 10.28
CA PHE A 216 19.24 3.33 10.46
C PHE A 216 20.60 2.81 9.97
N LYS A 217 21.09 3.25 8.79
CA LYS A 217 22.34 2.73 8.19
C LYS A 217 23.56 3.04 9.07
N GLU A 218 23.56 4.21 9.70
CA GLU A 218 24.64 4.65 10.58
C GLU A 218 24.54 4.06 12.00
N SER A 219 23.34 3.66 12.42
CA SER A 219 23.08 3.16 13.78
C SER A 219 23.77 1.82 14.12
N GLY A 220 24.06 0.99 13.12
CA GLY A 220 24.57 -0.37 13.31
C GLY A 220 23.61 -1.31 14.06
N LEU A 221 22.32 -0.96 14.12
CA LEU A 221 21.28 -1.74 14.79
C LEU A 221 20.70 -2.80 13.84
N PRO A 222 20.21 -3.94 14.37
CA PRO A 222 19.63 -4.99 13.53
C PRO A 222 18.28 -4.55 12.95
N VAL A 223 17.98 -4.96 11.71
CA VAL A 223 16.68 -4.67 11.06
C VAL A 223 15.54 -5.33 11.84
N TYR A 224 15.74 -6.58 12.26
CA TYR A 224 14.78 -7.34 13.06
C TYR A 224 15.34 -7.58 14.47
N LEU A 225 14.48 -7.45 15.47
CA LEU A 225 14.86 -7.77 16.83
C LEU A 225 15.06 -9.29 16.98
N PRO A 226 16.19 -9.77 17.53
CA PRO A 226 16.41 -11.20 17.72
C PRO A 226 15.39 -11.84 18.66
N GLU A 227 14.95 -13.05 18.34
CA GLU A 227 13.90 -13.75 19.11
C GLU A 227 14.27 -13.96 20.59
N TYR A 228 15.55 -14.12 20.91
CA TYR A 228 15.98 -14.30 22.31
C TYR A 228 15.70 -13.06 23.19
N MET A 229 15.52 -11.87 22.59
CA MET A 229 15.15 -10.64 23.29
C MET A 229 13.63 -10.45 23.43
N LEU A 230 12.84 -11.24 22.70
CA LEU A 230 11.39 -11.18 22.74
C LEU A 230 10.86 -12.02 23.90
N GLU A 231 9.79 -11.53 24.53
CA GLU A 231 9.04 -12.32 25.50
C GLU A 231 8.30 -13.48 24.83
N PRO A 232 7.92 -14.54 25.58
CA PRO A 232 7.07 -15.61 25.06
C PRO A 232 5.79 -15.09 24.41
N THR A 233 5.36 -15.76 23.34
CA THR A 233 4.09 -15.46 22.67
C THR A 233 2.92 -15.71 23.62
N VAL A 234 1.91 -14.83 23.59
CA VAL A 234 0.72 -14.92 24.44
C VAL A 234 -0.51 -15.29 23.59
N ILE A 235 -1.21 -16.35 23.98
CA ILE A 235 -2.54 -16.70 23.49
C ILE A 235 -3.54 -16.30 24.57
N PHE A 236 -4.49 -15.43 24.26
CA PHE A 236 -5.42 -14.88 25.24
C PHE A 236 -6.83 -14.73 24.66
N GLY A 237 -7.79 -14.49 25.53
CA GLY A 237 -9.18 -14.27 25.12
C GLY A 237 -10.09 -14.06 26.29
N SER A 238 -11.38 -13.91 25.99
CA SER A 238 -12.44 -13.83 26.98
C SER A 238 -13.52 -14.87 26.70
N VAL A 239 -14.16 -15.36 27.76
CA VAL A 239 -15.33 -16.22 27.72
C VAL A 239 -16.54 -15.35 28.05
N ILE A 240 -17.49 -15.30 27.11
CA ILE A 240 -18.58 -14.33 27.13
C ILE A 240 -19.90 -15.07 26.89
N ASP A 241 -20.93 -14.66 27.61
CA ASP A 241 -22.31 -15.07 27.40
C ASP A 241 -22.83 -14.47 26.09
N LYS A 242 -23.29 -15.34 25.19
CA LYS A 242 -23.75 -14.96 23.85
C LYS A 242 -25.01 -14.09 23.89
N GLU A 243 -25.88 -14.25 24.90
CA GLU A 243 -27.16 -13.56 24.96
C GLU A 243 -27.03 -12.12 25.45
N ASN A 244 -26.25 -11.92 26.51
CA ASN A 244 -26.16 -10.62 27.19
C ASN A 244 -24.77 -9.96 27.08
N GLY A 245 -23.76 -10.65 26.54
CA GLY A 245 -22.40 -10.14 26.41
C GLY A 245 -21.63 -10.05 27.73
N HIS A 246 -22.16 -10.58 28.84
CA HIS A 246 -21.48 -10.57 30.13
C HIS A 246 -20.34 -11.58 30.17
N PRO A 247 -19.25 -11.26 30.89
CA PRO A 247 -18.14 -12.19 31.07
C PRO A 247 -18.57 -13.41 31.90
N ILE A 248 -18.08 -14.60 31.52
CA ILE A 248 -18.34 -15.85 32.24
C ILE A 248 -17.09 -16.28 33.01
N PRO A 249 -17.07 -16.11 34.34
CA PRO A 249 -16.00 -16.64 35.18
C PRO A 249 -16.13 -18.16 35.38
N GLY A 250 -15.02 -18.82 35.69
CA GLY A 250 -15.03 -20.23 36.08
C GLY A 250 -15.11 -21.25 34.93
N ALA A 251 -15.01 -20.81 33.67
CA ALA A 251 -14.86 -21.71 32.55
C ALA A 251 -13.44 -22.27 32.53
N GLU A 252 -13.28 -23.57 32.29
CA GLU A 252 -11.97 -24.20 32.18
C GLU A 252 -11.51 -24.14 30.72
N ILE A 253 -10.29 -23.66 30.48
CA ILE A 253 -9.65 -23.62 29.16
C ILE A 253 -8.40 -24.50 29.20
N VAL A 254 -8.29 -25.40 28.24
CA VAL A 254 -7.13 -26.26 28.03
C VAL A 254 -6.46 -25.89 26.71
N LEU A 255 -5.14 -25.66 26.77
CA LEU A 255 -4.30 -25.47 25.60
C LEU A 255 -3.58 -26.79 25.28
N SER A 256 -3.77 -27.26 24.05
CA SER A 256 -3.12 -28.46 23.53
C SER A 256 -2.28 -28.12 22.30
N GLU A 257 -1.14 -28.78 22.13
CA GLU A 257 -0.26 -28.59 20.97
C GLU A 257 -0.38 -29.79 20.03
N ALA A 258 -0.47 -29.53 18.73
CA ALA A 258 -0.47 -30.59 17.72
C ALA A 258 0.92 -31.23 17.62
N TRP A 259 1.02 -32.53 17.85
CA TRP A 259 2.24 -33.29 17.56
C TRP A 259 2.36 -33.48 16.05
N ASN A 260 3.35 -32.87 15.42
CA ASN A 260 3.94 -33.34 14.16
C ASN A 260 5.38 -32.82 14.03
N LYS A 261 6.30 -33.71 13.61
CA LYS A 261 7.77 -33.52 13.55
C LYS A 261 8.18 -32.14 13.01
N THR A 262 9.24 -31.58 13.59
CA THR A 262 9.97 -30.36 13.19
C THR A 262 9.74 -29.94 11.74
N THR A 263 8.80 -29.01 11.53
CA THR A 263 8.80 -28.18 10.34
C THR A 263 9.47 -26.86 10.71
N SER A 264 10.77 -26.80 10.49
CA SER A 264 11.43 -25.53 10.21
C SER A 264 10.69 -24.90 9.04
N PHE A 265 9.82 -23.93 9.33
CA PHE A 265 9.14 -23.12 8.32
C PHE A 265 10.23 -22.35 7.56
N SER A 266 10.60 -22.86 6.37
CA SER A 266 11.39 -22.08 5.42
C SER A 266 10.43 -21.03 4.85
N GLY A 267 10.87 -19.77 4.78
CA GLY A 267 10.03 -18.61 4.45
C GLY A 267 9.33 -18.62 3.08
N ASN A 268 9.37 -19.73 2.34
CA ASN A 268 8.72 -19.92 1.04
C ASN A 268 7.56 -20.92 1.06
N ASP A 269 7.21 -21.52 2.20
CA ASP A 269 6.05 -22.42 2.27
C ASP A 269 4.74 -21.61 2.26
N SER A 270 4.06 -21.62 1.12
CA SER A 270 2.76 -21.01 0.88
C SER A 270 1.65 -21.78 1.60
N LEU A 271 1.62 -21.66 2.93
CA LEU A 271 0.43 -21.96 3.71
C LEU A 271 -0.43 -20.70 3.80
N SER A 272 -1.64 -20.85 3.27
CA SER A 272 -2.66 -19.82 3.09
C SER A 272 -2.76 -18.89 4.30
N ILE A 273 -2.42 -17.63 4.02
CA ILE A 273 -2.77 -16.45 4.79
C ILE A 273 -4.28 -16.48 5.06
N SER A 274 -4.69 -16.62 6.33
CA SER A 274 -6.00 -16.10 6.71
C SER A 274 -5.87 -14.58 6.84
N ARG A 275 -6.01 -13.92 5.69
CA ARG A 275 -6.80 -12.70 5.59
C ARG A 275 -8.21 -13.13 5.97
N VAL A 276 -8.89 -12.38 6.82
CA VAL A 276 -10.27 -12.65 7.21
C VAL A 276 -11.12 -12.79 5.94
N MET A 277 -11.58 -14.00 5.63
CA MET A 277 -12.57 -14.29 4.59
C MET A 277 -13.80 -14.90 5.25
N PRO A 278 -15.03 -14.51 4.86
CA PRO A 278 -16.25 -15.04 5.45
C PRO A 278 -16.42 -16.53 5.16
N MET A 279 -16.79 -17.28 6.21
CA MET A 279 -16.93 -18.74 6.23
C MET A 279 -17.83 -19.32 5.11
N ALA A 280 -18.78 -18.55 4.56
CA ALA A 280 -19.69 -19.00 3.51
C ALA A 280 -19.01 -19.27 2.16
N GLU A 281 -17.95 -18.54 1.82
CA GLU A 281 -17.17 -18.73 0.57
C GLU A 281 -16.24 -19.96 0.64
N TYR A 282 -15.82 -20.32 1.85
CA TYR A 282 -14.97 -21.49 2.09
C TYR A 282 -15.72 -22.80 1.85
N PHE A 283 -16.98 -22.90 2.29
CA PHE A 283 -17.78 -24.12 2.13
C PHE A 283 -18.34 -24.31 0.71
N ALA A 284 -18.64 -23.23 -0.02
CA ALA A 284 -19.15 -23.31 -1.39
C ALA A 284 -18.12 -23.88 -2.41
N ASN A 285 -16.82 -23.71 -2.14
CA ASN A 285 -15.74 -24.21 -2.99
C ASN A 285 -15.33 -25.66 -2.70
N ILE A 286 -15.79 -26.23 -1.58
CA ILE A 286 -15.45 -27.61 -1.18
C ILE A 286 -16.32 -28.65 -1.88
N ASP A 287 -17.52 -28.28 -2.36
CA ASP A 287 -18.45 -29.23 -3.00
C ASP A 287 -18.26 -29.43 -4.51
N LYS A 288 -17.26 -28.78 -5.13
CA LYS A 288 -17.10 -28.79 -6.62
C LYS A 288 -15.84 -29.44 -7.17
N LYS A 289 -14.98 -30.07 -6.36
CA LYS A 289 -13.83 -30.82 -6.92
C LYS A 289 -13.67 -32.20 -6.27
N ASP A 290 -14.10 -33.19 -7.06
CA ASP A 290 -13.67 -34.58 -7.13
C ASP A 290 -13.19 -35.30 -5.86
N LYS A 291 -13.92 -36.38 -5.59
CA LYS A 291 -13.53 -37.51 -4.74
C LYS A 291 -12.17 -38.09 -5.19
N LYS A 292 -11.06 -37.59 -4.64
CA LYS A 292 -9.82 -38.35 -4.49
C LYS A 292 -9.28 -38.14 -3.07
N ASP A 293 -9.29 -39.24 -2.31
CA ASP A 293 -8.62 -39.49 -1.04
C ASP A 293 -8.41 -38.28 -0.12
N LYS A 294 -9.40 -38.04 0.74
CA LYS A 294 -9.22 -37.24 1.96
C LYS A 294 -8.21 -37.97 2.87
N LYS A 295 -6.93 -37.65 2.74
CA LYS A 295 -5.97 -37.88 3.83
C LYS A 295 -6.34 -36.95 4.98
N PHE A 296 -7.15 -37.43 5.91
CA PHE A 296 -7.33 -36.79 7.20
C PHE A 296 -5.97 -36.80 7.89
N TYR A 297 -5.34 -35.62 8.05
CA TYR A 297 -4.19 -35.49 8.94
C TYR A 297 -4.68 -35.76 10.36
N ASN A 298 -4.32 -36.92 10.90
CA ASN A 298 -4.68 -37.33 12.24
C ASN A 298 -3.74 -36.63 13.23
N PHE A 299 -4.06 -35.39 13.61
CA PHE A 299 -3.29 -34.64 14.59
C PHE A 299 -3.53 -35.24 15.98
N ARG A 300 -2.48 -35.76 16.61
CA ARG A 300 -2.51 -36.08 18.04
C ARG A 300 -2.13 -34.82 18.81
N TYR A 301 -2.99 -34.40 19.73
CA TYR A 301 -2.73 -33.24 20.58
C TYR A 301 -2.28 -33.70 21.98
N ASN A 302 -1.28 -33.03 22.55
CA ASN A 302 -0.90 -33.24 23.94
C ASN A 302 -1.38 -32.05 24.79
N THR A 303 -2.06 -32.32 25.90
CA THR A 303 -2.54 -31.28 26.82
C THR A 303 -1.36 -30.69 27.59
N PHE A 304 -1.07 -29.41 27.37
CA PHE A 304 0.13 -28.79 27.91
C PHE A 304 -0.17 -27.89 29.11
N LYS A 305 -1.28 -27.13 29.07
CA LYS A 305 -1.61 -26.14 30.10
C LYS A 305 -3.13 -26.04 30.29
N ARG A 306 -3.55 -25.84 31.54
CA ARG A 306 -4.94 -25.61 31.94
C ARG A 306 -5.06 -24.27 32.66
N ARG A 307 -6.13 -23.52 32.39
CA ARG A 307 -6.49 -22.26 33.04
C ARG A 307 -7.98 -22.21 33.32
N VAL A 308 -8.37 -21.34 34.24
CA VAL A 308 -9.77 -21.02 34.53
C VAL A 308 -9.98 -19.54 34.20
N SER A 309 -11.10 -19.18 33.59
CA SER A 309 -11.43 -17.79 33.30
C SER A 309 -11.61 -16.98 34.58
N ASP A 310 -11.06 -15.76 34.61
CA ASP A 310 -11.14 -14.87 35.76
C ASP A 310 -12.54 -14.25 35.95
N GLU A 311 -12.72 -13.40 36.96
CA GLU A 311 -13.98 -12.67 37.24
C GLU A 311 -14.50 -11.84 36.06
N LYS A 312 -13.63 -11.50 35.10
CA LYS A 312 -13.95 -10.79 33.86
C LYS A 312 -13.98 -11.72 32.65
N GLY A 313 -14.02 -13.03 32.87
CA GLY A 313 -14.06 -14.05 31.82
C GLY A 313 -12.74 -14.22 31.07
N ARG A 314 -11.64 -13.60 31.49
CA ARG A 314 -10.39 -13.55 30.73
C ARG A 314 -9.50 -14.74 31.01
N PHE A 315 -8.73 -15.16 30.01
CA PHE A 315 -7.70 -16.17 30.13
C PHE A 315 -6.46 -15.81 29.29
N ALA A 316 -5.30 -16.37 29.67
CA ALA A 316 -4.05 -16.23 28.92
C ALA A 316 -3.10 -17.43 29.11
N PHE A 317 -2.42 -17.79 28.04
CA PHE A 317 -1.36 -18.79 27.98
C PHE A 317 -0.11 -18.19 27.36
N THR A 318 1.04 -18.60 27.86
CA THR A 318 2.34 -18.32 27.23
C THR A 318 2.82 -19.56 26.47
N VAL A 319 3.30 -19.36 25.25
CA VAL A 319 3.95 -20.38 24.43
C VAL A 319 5.31 -19.86 23.99
N THR A 320 6.28 -20.77 23.86
CA THR A 320 7.68 -20.42 23.53
C THR A 320 8.12 -20.99 22.19
N LEU A 321 7.29 -21.84 21.57
CA LEU A 321 7.59 -22.52 20.32
C LEU A 321 6.57 -22.13 19.25
N PRO A 322 6.98 -22.08 17.97
CA PRO A 322 6.04 -22.02 16.87
C PRO A 322 5.32 -23.36 16.73
N GLY A 323 4.06 -23.34 16.33
CA GLY A 323 3.24 -24.54 16.23
C GLY A 323 1.75 -24.27 16.05
N VAL A 324 0.97 -25.34 15.93
CA VAL A 324 -0.49 -25.27 15.94
C VAL A 324 -0.98 -25.63 17.33
N TYR A 325 -1.66 -24.66 17.95
CA TYR A 325 -2.24 -24.81 19.27
C TYR A 325 -3.76 -24.89 19.16
N GLN A 326 -4.38 -25.79 19.90
CA GLN A 326 -5.82 -25.94 19.98
C GLN A 326 -6.28 -25.51 21.38
N LEU A 327 -7.33 -24.69 21.44
CA LEU A 327 -7.98 -24.37 22.70
C LEU A 327 -9.25 -25.21 22.85
N GLU A 328 -9.42 -25.80 24.02
CA GLU A 328 -10.63 -26.52 24.42
C GLU A 328 -11.25 -25.82 25.62
N ILE A 329 -12.56 -25.68 25.63
CA ILE A 329 -13.30 -25.05 26.71
C ILE A 329 -14.27 -26.05 27.34
N THR A 330 -14.27 -26.12 28.66
CA THR A 330 -15.29 -26.78 29.46
C THR A 330 -16.11 -25.69 30.15
N PRO A 331 -17.37 -25.48 29.74
CA PRO A 331 -18.22 -24.44 30.32
C PRO A 331 -18.64 -24.80 31.75
N PRO A 332 -18.93 -23.80 32.61
CA PRO A 332 -19.50 -24.03 33.94
C PRO A 332 -20.94 -24.56 33.85
N LEU A 333 -21.46 -25.16 34.94
CA LEU A 333 -22.71 -25.96 34.99
C LEU A 333 -23.98 -25.32 34.38
N LYS A 334 -24.02 -24.00 34.19
CA LYS A 334 -25.16 -23.24 33.63
C LYS A 334 -24.92 -22.77 32.20
N TYR A 335 -23.93 -23.32 31.52
CA TYR A 335 -23.56 -22.89 30.18
C TYR A 335 -23.23 -24.11 29.34
N SER A 336 -23.69 -24.08 28.10
CA SER A 336 -23.34 -25.02 27.05
C SER A 336 -22.39 -24.37 26.05
N ASN A 337 -21.53 -25.20 25.45
CA ASN A 337 -20.62 -24.73 24.42
C ASN A 337 -21.39 -24.49 23.13
N SER A 338 -21.52 -23.23 22.71
CA SER A 338 -22.24 -22.86 21.49
C SER A 338 -21.40 -23.03 20.21
N VAL A 339 -20.07 -23.23 20.36
CA VAL A 339 -19.14 -23.30 19.24
C VAL A 339 -18.99 -24.73 18.74
N ARG A 340 -19.46 -24.99 17.52
CA ARG A 340 -19.29 -26.27 16.80
C ARG A 340 -17.87 -26.38 16.22
N GLY A 341 -16.86 -26.51 17.08
CA GLY A 341 -15.46 -26.71 16.69
C GLY A 341 -14.44 -26.21 17.72
N LYS A 342 -13.31 -26.92 17.87
CA LYS A 342 -12.19 -26.51 18.71
C LYS A 342 -11.30 -25.53 17.92
N PRO A 343 -11.13 -24.26 18.34
CA PRO A 343 -10.33 -23.29 17.60
C PRO A 343 -8.85 -23.68 17.58
N ASN A 344 -8.26 -23.65 16.37
CA ASN A 344 -6.84 -23.86 16.14
C ASN A 344 -6.16 -22.51 15.88
N ILE A 345 -5.03 -22.27 16.55
CA ILE A 345 -4.23 -21.06 16.49
C ILE A 345 -2.86 -21.44 15.93
N LEU A 346 -2.52 -20.90 14.76
CA LEU A 346 -1.20 -21.02 14.17
C LEU A 346 -0.27 -19.96 14.77
N VAL A 347 0.65 -20.39 15.61
CA VAL A 347 1.73 -19.55 16.16
C VAL A 347 2.93 -19.69 15.23
N LYS A 348 3.21 -18.64 14.46
CA LYS A 348 4.33 -18.62 13.51
C LYS A 348 5.68 -18.42 14.19
N TYR A 349 5.69 -17.72 15.32
CA TYR A 349 6.88 -17.39 16.09
C TYR A 349 6.63 -17.67 17.56
N GLY A 350 7.54 -18.43 18.17
CA GLY A 350 7.42 -18.81 19.59
C GLY A 350 7.55 -17.64 20.56
N ARG A 351 7.98 -16.47 20.09
CA ARG A 351 8.19 -15.28 20.92
C ARG A 351 7.66 -14.01 20.24
N GLY A 352 7.16 -13.09 21.06
CA GLY A 352 6.70 -11.77 20.68
C GLY A 352 5.28 -11.70 20.09
N GLY A 353 4.62 -12.82 19.82
CA GLY A 353 3.28 -12.86 19.26
C GLY A 353 2.16 -12.64 20.29
N TRP A 354 1.03 -12.13 19.83
CA TRP A 354 -0.21 -12.02 20.61
C TRP A 354 -1.37 -12.53 19.76
N TYR A 355 -2.05 -13.57 20.23
CA TYR A 355 -3.13 -14.24 19.52
C TYR A 355 -4.39 -14.21 20.36
N LYS A 356 -5.44 -13.54 19.86
CA LYS A 356 -6.73 -13.44 20.54
C LYS A 356 -7.68 -14.55 20.06
N SER A 357 -8.34 -15.23 20.98
CA SER A 357 -9.40 -16.21 20.69
C SER A 357 -10.47 -16.13 21.77
N ASP A 358 -11.61 -15.54 21.46
CA ASP A 358 -12.74 -15.46 22.40
C ASP A 358 -13.65 -16.69 22.29
N PHE A 359 -14.30 -17.05 23.39
CA PHE A 359 -15.32 -18.08 23.45
C PHE A 359 -16.68 -17.47 23.74
N LEU A 360 -17.67 -17.87 22.96
CA LEU A 360 -19.08 -17.51 23.18
C LEU A 360 -19.82 -18.74 23.69
N LEU A 361 -20.40 -18.64 24.88
CA LEU A 361 -21.19 -19.72 25.49
C LEU A 361 -22.66 -19.34 25.51
N GLN A 362 -23.53 -20.35 25.47
CA GLN A 362 -24.99 -20.17 25.64
C GLN A 362 -25.39 -20.66 27.03
N PRO A 363 -26.25 -19.95 27.76
CA PRO A 363 -26.84 -20.44 29.00
C PRO A 363 -27.52 -21.82 28.86
#